data_AF-A0A6V1SCN3-F1
#
_entry.id   AF-A0A6V1SCN3-F1
#
_cell.length_a   1.000
_cell.length_b   1.000
_cell.length_c   1.000
_cell.angle_alpha   90.00
_cell.angle_beta   90.00
_cell.angle_gamma   90.00
#
_symmetry.space_group_name_H-M   'P 1'
#
loop_
_entity.id
_entity.type
_entity.pdbx_description
1 polymer ?
#
loop_
_entity_poly.entity_id
_entity_poly.type
_entity_poly.pdbx_seq_one_letter_code
_entity_poly.pdbx_strand_id
1 'polypeptide(L)'
;AARREALADQALYSFVRTVAEMSRHQTFFLNFSLEATHRLFTRMPGYKVRMGFGLHCGWAIEGAVGSQHKVDATYLSPHVNMAARMETASRQYGTPLLLTEAVHELMTNEGRLKCRKIDVVTVKGSNEPMPIYTYDCYQEQAFPKPRRPVQILHMPSNAGGGNPRASAAAANRASLMDGSLHGGGGKGDRDSLKGRPSTDFSVDEDYNEADDYTPNVWETDADLLNLRRHTSEDFDKAFREGMQAYIQGDWQKSRSAFERATAMKAEIGGDGPCKTLLSFMSGHEFICPEDWKGYRPLTNK
;
A
#
# COMPACT_ATOMS: atom_id res chain seq x y z
N ALA A 1 -14.31 -18.49 10.06
CA ALA A 1 -13.73 -18.59 8.72
C ALA A 1 -14.22 -17.41 7.87
N ALA A 2 -15.46 -17.42 7.39
CA ALA A 2 -16.04 -16.39 6.52
C ALA A 2 -15.80 -14.92 6.92
N ARG A 3 -16.00 -14.54 8.20
CA ARG A 3 -15.74 -13.15 8.64
C ARG A 3 -14.26 -12.74 8.55
N ARG A 4 -13.33 -13.66 8.83
CA ARG A 4 -11.89 -13.37 8.71
C ARG A 4 -11.47 -13.30 7.25
N GLU A 5 -12.08 -14.11 6.40
CA GLU A 5 -11.83 -14.10 4.95
C GLU A 5 -12.30 -12.80 4.29
N ALA A 6 -13.50 -12.34 4.64
CA ALA A 6 -14.00 -11.05 4.21
C ALA A 6 -13.08 -9.89 4.63
N LEU A 7 -12.50 -9.94 5.83
CA LEU A 7 -11.59 -8.89 6.31
C LEU A 7 -10.27 -8.84 5.53
N ALA A 8 -9.71 -9.98 5.13
CA ALA A 8 -8.47 -10.02 4.35
C ALA A 8 -8.68 -9.46 2.94
N ASP A 9 -9.82 -9.78 2.31
CA ASP A 9 -10.21 -9.21 1.03
C ASP A 9 -10.47 -7.70 1.13
N GLN A 10 -11.23 -7.27 2.15
CA GLN A 10 -11.51 -5.86 2.42
C GLN A 10 -10.21 -5.07 2.66
N ALA A 11 -9.25 -5.66 3.37
CA ALA A 11 -7.93 -5.07 3.55
C ALA A 11 -7.25 -4.84 2.19
N LEU A 12 -7.10 -5.89 1.36
CA LEU A 12 -6.52 -5.72 0.01
C LEU A 12 -7.29 -4.68 -0.81
N TYR A 13 -8.62 -4.76 -0.81
CA TYR A 13 -9.50 -3.84 -1.54
C TYR A 13 -9.24 -2.39 -1.14
N SER A 14 -9.12 -2.08 0.16
CA SER A 14 -8.84 -0.74 0.66
C SER A 14 -7.51 -0.17 0.14
N PHE A 15 -6.46 -0.99 0.08
CA PHE A 15 -5.16 -0.56 -0.46
C PHE A 15 -5.21 -0.38 -1.98
N VAL A 16 -5.89 -1.26 -2.71
CA VAL A 16 -6.05 -1.15 -4.17
C VAL A 16 -6.86 0.11 -4.52
N ARG A 17 -7.94 0.40 -3.77
CA ARG A 17 -8.70 1.65 -3.88
C ARG A 17 -7.84 2.87 -3.58
N THR A 18 -7.02 2.80 -2.54
CA THR A 18 -6.06 3.87 -2.22
C THR A 18 -5.13 4.14 -3.39
N VAL A 19 -4.58 3.10 -4.04
CA VAL A 19 -3.76 3.26 -5.25
C VAL A 19 -4.52 3.99 -6.35
N ALA A 20 -5.77 3.60 -6.64
CA ALA A 20 -6.59 4.26 -7.66
C ALA A 20 -6.83 5.74 -7.34
N GLU A 21 -7.20 6.07 -6.09
CA GLU A 21 -7.46 7.45 -5.69
C GLU A 21 -6.20 8.31 -5.67
N MET A 22 -5.04 7.74 -5.28
CA MET A 22 -3.75 8.42 -5.35
C MET A 22 -3.39 8.79 -6.80
N SER A 23 -3.56 7.84 -7.73
CA SER A 23 -3.33 8.08 -9.16
C SER A 23 -4.32 9.12 -9.73
N ARG A 24 -5.58 9.08 -9.31
CA ARG A 24 -6.62 10.00 -9.75
C ARG A 24 -6.35 11.45 -9.31
N HIS A 25 -5.90 11.64 -8.07
CA HIS A 25 -5.67 12.95 -7.47
C HIS A 25 -4.22 13.44 -7.58
N GLN A 26 -3.41 12.83 -8.45
CA GLN A 26 -2.00 13.19 -8.65
C GLN A 26 -1.77 14.69 -8.86
N THR A 27 -2.58 15.33 -9.70
CA THR A 27 -2.50 16.77 -9.97
C THR A 27 -2.79 17.61 -8.74
N PHE A 28 -3.73 17.18 -7.89
CA PHE A 28 -4.04 17.88 -6.65
C PHE A 28 -2.87 17.81 -5.68
N PHE A 29 -2.28 16.63 -5.46
CA PHE A 29 -1.12 16.48 -4.57
C PHE A 29 0.08 17.29 -5.05
N LEU A 30 0.31 17.34 -6.36
CA LEU A 30 1.37 18.13 -6.96
C LEU A 30 1.06 19.64 -6.96
N ASN A 31 -0.19 20.08 -6.83
CA ASN A 31 -0.52 21.52 -6.85
C ASN A 31 -0.93 22.06 -5.47
N PHE A 32 -0.87 21.25 -4.42
CA PHE A 32 -1.23 21.67 -3.06
C PHE A 32 -0.38 22.85 -2.56
N SER A 33 0.89 22.93 -2.96
CA SER A 33 1.76 24.07 -2.71
C SER A 33 2.65 24.34 -3.92
N LEU A 34 2.33 25.38 -4.68
CA LEU A 34 3.07 25.76 -5.90
C LEU A 34 4.57 25.97 -5.63
N GLU A 35 4.92 26.57 -4.50
CA GLU A 35 6.32 26.80 -4.13
C GLU A 35 7.05 25.50 -3.80
N ALA A 36 6.43 24.61 -3.01
CA ALA A 36 7.01 23.30 -2.69
C ALA A 36 7.19 22.47 -3.95
N THR A 37 6.20 22.50 -4.85
CA THR A 37 6.22 21.78 -6.13
C THR A 37 7.27 22.34 -7.08
N HIS A 38 7.44 23.66 -7.16
CA HIS A 38 8.50 24.24 -7.97
C HIS A 38 9.89 23.78 -7.50
N ARG A 39 10.13 23.80 -6.17
CA ARG A 39 11.39 23.26 -5.59
C ARG A 39 11.54 21.76 -5.87
N LEU A 40 10.44 21.00 -5.77
CA LEU A 40 10.42 19.57 -6.03
C LEU A 40 10.78 19.26 -7.49
N PHE A 41 10.15 19.93 -8.45
CA PHE A 41 10.43 19.76 -9.89
C PHE A 41 11.79 20.29 -10.31
N THR A 42 12.33 21.30 -9.63
CA THR A 42 13.72 21.74 -9.84
C THR A 42 14.69 20.61 -9.52
N ARG A 43 14.43 19.83 -8.46
CA ARG A 43 15.29 18.71 -8.04
C ARG A 43 14.97 17.40 -8.76
N MET A 44 13.69 17.16 -9.07
CA MET A 44 13.17 15.94 -9.67
C MET A 44 12.12 16.29 -10.74
N PRO A 45 12.56 16.64 -11.96
CA PRO A 45 11.66 16.95 -13.06
C PRO A 45 10.70 15.78 -13.33
N GLY A 46 9.40 16.08 -13.51
CA GLY A 46 8.39 15.05 -13.79
C GLY A 46 8.06 14.14 -12.61
N TYR A 47 8.34 14.57 -11.37
CA TYR A 47 8.02 13.82 -10.17
C TYR A 47 6.55 13.40 -10.12
N LYS A 48 6.33 12.13 -9.78
CA LYS A 48 5.03 11.53 -9.52
C LYS A 48 5.02 10.97 -8.10
N VAL A 49 3.97 11.25 -7.34
CA VAL A 49 3.68 10.53 -6.09
C VAL A 49 3.37 9.08 -6.45
N ARG A 50 3.98 8.15 -5.72
CA ARG A 50 3.75 6.71 -5.82
C ARG A 50 3.73 6.15 -4.41
N MET A 51 2.93 5.12 -4.18
CA MET A 51 2.81 4.44 -2.90
C MET A 51 3.39 3.03 -2.99
N GLY A 52 3.98 2.58 -1.89
CA GLY A 52 4.39 1.20 -1.65
C GLY A 52 3.64 0.66 -0.45
N PHE A 53 3.17 -0.58 -0.53
CA PHE A 53 2.38 -1.24 0.50
C PHE A 53 2.91 -2.65 0.76
N GLY A 54 2.96 -3.01 2.04
CA GLY A 54 3.31 -4.34 2.50
C GLY A 54 2.23 -4.89 3.41
N LEU A 55 1.62 -6.00 3.03
CA LEU A 55 0.54 -6.64 3.76
C LEU A 55 1.04 -7.96 4.37
N HIS A 56 0.89 -8.06 5.69
CA HIS A 56 1.18 -9.26 6.46
C HIS A 56 0.17 -9.44 7.58
N CYS A 57 -0.10 -10.68 7.97
CA CYS A 57 -0.96 -11.02 9.09
C CYS A 57 -0.20 -11.90 10.07
N GLY A 58 -0.32 -11.56 11.36
CA GLY A 58 0.23 -12.32 12.47
C GLY A 58 -0.13 -11.66 13.79
N TRP A 59 0.33 -12.23 14.90
CA TRP A 59 0.06 -11.66 16.22
C TRP A 59 0.82 -10.35 16.41
N ALA A 60 0.27 -9.45 17.21
CA ALA A 60 0.95 -8.26 17.69
C ALA A 60 0.55 -7.98 19.15
N ILE A 61 1.48 -7.43 19.93
CA ILE A 61 1.18 -6.90 21.25
C ILE A 61 0.97 -5.40 21.08
N GLU A 62 -0.22 -4.93 21.43
CA GLU A 62 -0.55 -3.53 21.51
C GLU A 62 -0.30 -3.01 22.93
N GLY A 63 0.28 -1.83 23.05
CA GLY A 63 0.49 -1.18 24.33
C GLY A 63 0.70 0.32 24.21
N ALA A 64 0.29 1.04 25.24
CA ALA A 64 0.60 2.45 25.40
C ALA A 64 2.08 2.62 25.77
N VAL A 65 2.84 3.33 24.93
CA VAL A 65 4.25 3.64 25.20
C VAL A 65 4.43 5.15 25.15
N GLY A 66 5.10 5.70 26.17
CA GLY A 66 5.36 7.12 26.24
C GLY A 66 5.63 7.64 27.64
N SER A 67 5.65 8.96 27.75
CA SER A 67 5.78 9.68 29.03
C SER A 67 4.43 10.21 29.48
N GLN A 68 4.37 10.82 30.67
CA GLN A 68 3.17 11.53 31.14
C GLN A 68 2.70 12.64 30.20
N HIS A 69 3.58 13.16 29.33
CA HIS A 69 3.25 14.25 28.41
C HIS A 69 2.86 13.79 27.00
N LYS A 70 3.16 12.54 26.65
CA LYS A 70 2.85 11.97 25.33
C LYS A 70 2.82 10.45 25.43
N VAL A 71 1.67 9.87 25.13
CA VAL A 71 1.44 8.43 25.07
C VAL A 71 0.99 8.08 23.67
N ASP A 72 1.71 7.18 23.00
CA ASP A 72 1.38 6.68 21.68
C ASP A 72 1.00 5.19 21.76
N ALA A 73 -0.02 4.77 21.02
CA ALA A 73 -0.29 3.36 20.81
C ALA A 73 0.85 2.74 20.01
N THR A 74 1.44 1.67 20.54
CA THR A 74 2.59 0.99 19.95
C THR A 74 2.25 -0.48 19.75
N TYR A 75 2.65 -1.01 18.60
CA TYR A 75 2.52 -2.42 18.25
C TYR A 75 3.91 -3.03 18.16
N LEU A 76 4.15 -4.09 18.93
CA LEU A 76 5.42 -4.81 18.93
C LEU A 76 5.22 -6.27 18.51
N SER A 77 5.87 -6.67 17.42
CA SER A 77 5.91 -8.07 16.97
C SER A 77 6.87 -8.26 15.79
N PRO A 78 7.49 -9.46 15.64
CA PRO A 78 8.14 -9.86 14.39
C PRO A 78 7.24 -9.71 13.15
N HIS A 79 5.93 -9.87 13.30
CA HIS A 79 4.95 -9.71 12.21
C HIS A 79 4.78 -8.24 11.78
N VAL A 80 4.89 -7.27 12.69
CA VAL A 80 4.90 -5.84 12.33
C VAL A 80 6.13 -5.52 11.47
N ASN A 81 7.29 -6.07 11.86
CA ASN A 81 8.53 -5.93 11.07
C ASN A 81 8.43 -6.60 9.70
N MET A 82 7.69 -7.70 9.59
CA MET A 82 7.45 -8.37 8.31
C MET A 82 6.62 -7.49 7.36
N ALA A 83 5.55 -6.85 7.85
CA ALA A 83 4.75 -5.92 7.04
C ALA A 83 5.61 -4.77 6.49
N ALA A 84 6.43 -4.14 7.34
CA ALA A 84 7.36 -3.10 6.92
C ALA A 84 8.39 -3.61 5.90
N ARG A 85 8.88 -4.85 6.06
CA ARG A 85 9.79 -5.46 5.10
C ARG A 85 9.14 -5.69 3.73
N MET A 86 7.87 -6.10 3.70
CA MET A 86 7.11 -6.24 2.45
C MET A 86 6.92 -4.91 1.75
N GLU A 87 6.66 -3.83 2.49
CA GLU A 87 6.59 -2.48 1.93
C GLU A 87 7.91 -2.10 1.27
N THR A 88 9.03 -2.29 1.97
CA THR A 88 10.36 -1.96 1.41
C THR A 88 10.70 -2.84 0.20
N ALA A 89 10.34 -4.12 0.24
CA ALA A 89 10.55 -5.06 -0.85
C ALA A 89 9.71 -4.73 -2.09
N SER A 90 8.54 -4.08 -1.94
CA SER A 90 7.67 -3.69 -3.06
C SER A 90 8.44 -2.87 -4.12
N ARG A 91 9.35 -2.01 -3.66
CA ARG A 91 10.25 -1.24 -4.51
C ARG A 91 11.20 -2.11 -5.32
N GLN A 92 11.73 -3.18 -4.74
CA GLN A 92 12.66 -4.09 -5.44
C GLN A 92 11.95 -4.84 -6.55
N TYR A 93 10.73 -5.31 -6.29
CA TYR A 93 9.89 -5.97 -7.29
C TYR A 93 9.23 -5.00 -8.26
N GLY A 94 9.33 -3.69 -8.05
CA GLY A 94 8.68 -2.70 -8.90
C GLY A 94 7.15 -2.78 -8.88
N THR A 95 6.56 -3.29 -7.79
CA THR A 95 5.11 -3.38 -7.61
C THR A 95 4.66 -2.42 -6.48
N PRO A 96 3.44 -1.87 -6.56
CA PRO A 96 2.90 -1.03 -5.47
C PRO A 96 2.60 -1.80 -4.19
N LEU A 97 2.34 -3.10 -4.27
CA LEU A 97 1.74 -3.84 -3.18
C LEU A 97 2.29 -5.26 -3.13
N LEU A 98 2.83 -5.65 -1.99
CA LEU A 98 3.25 -7.02 -1.70
C LEU A 98 2.44 -7.61 -0.55
N LEU A 99 2.11 -8.88 -0.68
CA LEU A 99 1.39 -9.66 0.33
C LEU A 99 2.22 -10.89 0.68
N THR A 100 2.29 -11.23 1.96
CA THR A 100 2.80 -12.55 2.37
C THR A 100 1.77 -13.65 2.15
N GLU A 101 2.21 -14.90 2.07
CA GLU A 101 1.32 -16.08 2.07
C GLU A 101 0.28 -16.06 3.20
N ALA A 102 0.63 -15.62 4.41
CA ALA A 102 -0.29 -15.52 5.54
C ALA A 102 -1.53 -14.64 5.28
N VAL A 103 -1.42 -13.60 4.45
CA VAL A 103 -2.58 -12.79 4.05
C VAL A 103 -3.35 -13.51 2.94
N HIS A 104 -2.64 -14.02 1.94
CA HIS A 104 -3.23 -14.73 0.82
C HIS A 104 -4.06 -15.95 1.25
N GLU A 105 -3.60 -16.72 2.24
CA GLU A 105 -4.34 -17.86 2.80
C GLU A 105 -5.60 -17.46 3.58
N LEU A 106 -5.63 -16.24 4.11
CA LEU A 106 -6.82 -15.71 4.78
C LEU A 106 -7.85 -15.19 3.77
N MET A 107 -7.48 -14.86 2.53
CA MET A 107 -8.41 -14.31 1.54
C MET A 107 -9.43 -15.34 1.03
N THR A 108 -10.52 -14.87 0.43
CA THR A 108 -11.46 -15.71 -0.34
C THR A 108 -10.83 -16.21 -1.64
N ASN A 109 -11.49 -17.16 -2.32
CA ASN A 109 -11.02 -17.64 -3.62
C ASN A 109 -11.01 -16.52 -4.66
N GLU A 110 -12.04 -15.67 -4.66
CA GLU A 110 -12.21 -14.53 -5.54
C GLU A 110 -11.03 -13.54 -5.38
N GLY A 111 -10.69 -13.20 -4.13
CA GLY A 111 -9.54 -12.34 -3.83
C GLY A 111 -8.19 -12.97 -4.20
N ARG A 112 -8.00 -14.27 -3.90
CA ARG A 112 -6.78 -15.01 -4.24
C ARG A 112 -6.55 -15.08 -5.75
N LEU A 113 -7.59 -15.29 -6.55
CA LEU A 113 -7.50 -15.37 -8.02
C LEU A 113 -6.98 -14.07 -8.64
N LYS A 114 -7.11 -12.93 -7.95
CA LYS A 114 -6.55 -11.64 -8.39
C LYS A 114 -5.09 -11.44 -7.97
N CYS A 115 -4.54 -12.31 -7.13
CA CYS A 115 -3.15 -12.25 -6.70
C CYS A 115 -2.30 -13.29 -7.42
N ARG A 116 -1.07 -12.94 -7.77
CA ARG A 116 -0.09 -13.91 -8.30
C ARG A 116 1.09 -14.05 -7.35
N LYS A 117 1.58 -15.28 -7.19
CA LYS A 117 2.82 -15.58 -6.47
C LYS A 117 3.99 -15.08 -7.31
N ILE A 118 4.81 -14.17 -6.76
CA ILE A 118 5.87 -13.52 -7.52
C ILE A 118 7.29 -13.98 -7.16
N ASP A 119 7.47 -14.57 -5.98
CA ASP A 119 8.74 -15.14 -5.53
C ASP A 119 8.49 -16.07 -4.35
N VAL A 120 9.50 -16.87 -4.00
CA VAL A 120 9.56 -17.59 -2.72
C VAL A 120 10.86 -17.17 -2.06
N VAL A 121 10.76 -16.55 -0.88
CA VAL A 121 11.91 -15.93 -0.24
C VAL A 121 12.05 -16.30 1.23
N THR A 122 13.28 -16.31 1.72
CA THR A 122 13.56 -16.31 3.16
C THR A 122 13.88 -14.89 3.63
N VAL A 123 13.55 -14.56 4.87
CA VAL A 123 13.85 -13.24 5.45
C VAL A 123 14.95 -13.34 6.49
N LYS A 124 15.72 -12.27 6.68
CA LYS A 124 16.71 -12.24 7.76
C LYS A 124 16.04 -12.54 9.11
N GLY A 125 16.47 -13.63 9.75
CA GLY A 125 15.94 -14.11 11.02
C GLY A 125 14.99 -15.30 10.92
N SER A 126 14.62 -15.74 9.71
CA SER A 126 13.88 -16.98 9.48
C SER A 126 14.42 -17.73 8.26
N ASN A 127 14.65 -19.04 8.41
CA ASN A 127 15.02 -19.93 7.30
C ASN A 127 13.80 -20.55 6.63
N GLU A 128 12.59 -20.22 7.08
CA GLU A 128 11.37 -20.74 6.48
C GLU A 128 11.11 -20.02 5.14
N PRO A 129 10.98 -20.77 4.04
CA PRO A 129 10.66 -20.18 2.75
C PRO A 129 9.22 -19.67 2.78
N MET A 130 9.05 -18.41 2.40
CA MET A 130 7.77 -17.72 2.40
C MET A 130 7.45 -17.26 0.98
N PRO A 131 6.41 -17.82 0.35
CA PRO A 131 5.84 -17.26 -0.85
C PRO A 131 5.33 -15.83 -0.63
N ILE A 132 5.60 -14.97 -1.60
CA ILE A 132 5.09 -13.60 -1.64
C ILE A 132 4.26 -13.39 -2.90
N TYR A 133 3.28 -12.51 -2.79
CA TYR A 133 2.26 -12.29 -3.80
C TYR A 133 2.13 -10.80 -4.09
N THR A 134 1.60 -10.49 -5.27
CA THR A 134 1.19 -9.13 -5.64
C THR A 134 -0.23 -9.17 -6.17
N TYR A 135 -0.97 -8.09 -5.93
CA TYR A 135 -2.05 -7.69 -6.83
C TYR A 135 -1.44 -6.75 -7.88
N ASP A 136 -1.72 -6.97 -9.16
CA ASP A 136 -1.19 -6.12 -10.22
C ASP A 136 -1.93 -4.78 -10.25
N CYS A 137 -1.27 -3.72 -9.80
CA CYS A 137 -1.75 -2.34 -9.95
C CYS A 137 -0.70 -1.52 -10.71
N TYR A 138 -1.11 -0.87 -11.80
CA TYR A 138 -0.27 0.12 -12.46
C TYR A 138 -0.65 1.52 -11.98
N GLN A 139 0.23 2.16 -11.20
CA GLN A 139 -0.03 3.46 -10.55
C GLN A 139 -0.02 4.66 -11.50
N GLU A 140 0.46 4.50 -12.73
CA GLU A 140 0.56 5.61 -13.70
C GLU A 140 -0.58 5.60 -14.72
N GLN A 141 -1.70 4.97 -14.38
CA GLN A 141 -2.91 5.02 -15.18
C GLN A 141 -3.69 6.30 -14.97
N ALA A 142 -4.33 6.75 -16.04
CA ALA A 142 -5.33 7.80 -15.97
C ALA A 142 -6.67 7.20 -15.53
N PHE A 143 -7.27 7.79 -14.49
CA PHE A 143 -8.62 7.48 -14.06
C PHE A 143 -9.57 8.57 -14.54
N PRO A 144 -10.74 8.21 -15.11
CA PRO A 144 -11.79 9.20 -15.37
C PRO A 144 -12.27 9.83 -14.05
N LYS A 145 -12.95 10.99 -14.18
CA LYS A 145 -13.37 11.92 -13.11
C LYS A 145 -13.68 11.26 -11.74
N PRO A 146 -13.40 11.94 -10.62
CA PRO A 146 -13.60 11.38 -9.29
C PRO A 146 -15.04 10.96 -9.03
N ARG A 147 -15.19 9.80 -8.37
CA ARG A 147 -16.51 9.21 -8.02
C ARG A 147 -17.38 10.18 -7.24
N ARG A 148 -16.77 11.12 -6.51
CA ARG A 148 -17.42 12.30 -5.91
C ARG A 148 -16.50 13.53 -6.05
N PRO A 149 -17.03 14.74 -6.23
CA PRO A 149 -16.22 15.94 -6.10
C PRO A 149 -15.69 16.01 -4.65
N VAL A 150 -14.37 15.92 -4.48
CA VAL A 150 -13.73 16.35 -3.24
C VAL A 150 -14.04 17.83 -3.11
N GLN A 151 -14.91 18.22 -2.17
CA GLN A 151 -15.13 19.63 -1.87
C GLN A 151 -13.84 20.17 -1.27
N ILE A 152 -13.01 20.80 -2.09
CA ILE A 152 -11.86 21.56 -1.64
C ILE A 152 -12.44 22.78 -0.93
N LEU A 153 -12.51 22.74 0.40
CA LEU A 153 -12.71 23.95 1.19
C LEU A 153 -11.63 24.94 0.76
N HIS A 154 -12.05 26.11 0.29
CA HIS A 154 -11.16 27.22 -0.02
C HIS A 154 -10.27 27.46 1.20
N MET A 155 -8.96 27.22 1.05
CA MET A 155 -7.97 27.69 2.01
C MET A 155 -8.14 29.21 2.13
N PRO A 156 -8.46 29.77 3.31
CA PRO A 156 -8.46 31.20 3.46
C PRO A 156 -7.05 31.71 3.15
N SER A 157 -6.97 32.69 2.25
CA SER A 157 -5.74 33.41 1.92
C SER A 157 -5.23 34.10 3.18
N ASN A 158 -4.35 33.43 3.93
CA ASN A 158 -3.77 34.02 5.13
C ASN A 158 -2.69 35.01 4.71
N ALA A 159 -3.10 36.24 4.44
CA ALA A 159 -2.21 37.40 4.43
C ALA A 159 -1.73 37.66 5.86
N GLY A 160 -0.73 36.90 6.30
CA GLY A 160 -0.15 37.04 7.64
C GLY A 160 1.00 36.07 7.83
N GLY A 161 2.23 36.58 7.76
CA GLY A 161 3.45 35.81 7.96
C GLY A 161 3.48 35.15 9.34
N GLY A 162 3.22 33.84 9.38
CA GLY A 162 3.32 33.02 10.57
C GLY A 162 3.77 31.61 10.19
N ASN A 163 4.84 31.13 10.83
CA ASN A 163 5.53 29.90 10.50
C ASN A 163 4.62 28.65 10.69
N PRO A 164 4.34 27.85 9.65
CA PRO A 164 3.38 26.74 9.69
C PRO A 164 3.80 25.53 10.55
N ARG A 165 5.02 25.52 11.11
CA ARG A 165 5.49 24.44 12.01
C ARG A 165 4.84 24.45 13.39
N ALA A 166 4.21 25.54 13.83
CA ALA A 166 3.64 25.65 15.17
C ALA A 166 2.19 25.14 15.30
N SER A 167 1.40 25.12 14.21
CA SER A 167 -0.03 24.79 14.29
C SER A 167 -0.33 23.29 14.35
N ALA A 168 0.47 22.45 13.69
CA ALA A 168 0.29 20.99 13.72
C ALA A 168 0.58 20.38 15.10
N ALA A 169 1.50 20.98 15.88
CA ALA A 169 1.83 20.51 17.23
C ALA A 169 0.77 20.87 18.29
N ALA A 170 -0.04 21.90 18.04
CA ALA A 170 -1.07 22.35 18.98
C ALA A 170 -2.39 21.55 18.85
N ALA A 171 -2.73 21.10 17.64
CA ALA A 171 -3.98 20.38 17.37
C ALA A 171 -4.08 19.02 18.11
N ASN A 172 -2.97 18.30 18.27
CA ASN A 172 -2.94 17.04 19.01
C ASN A 172 -2.96 17.20 20.54
N ARG A 173 -2.80 18.41 21.08
CA ARG A 173 -2.68 18.63 22.53
C ARG A 173 -4.03 18.79 23.24
N ALA A 174 -5.11 19.11 22.51
CA ALA A 174 -6.41 19.42 23.08
C ALA A 174 -7.37 18.20 23.18
N SER A 175 -7.07 17.07 22.54
CA SER A 175 -7.94 15.87 22.55
C SER A 175 -7.72 14.94 23.75
N LEU A 176 -6.70 15.22 24.60
CA LEU A 176 -6.29 14.33 25.70
C LEU A 176 -6.59 14.89 27.10
N MET A 177 -7.48 15.88 27.21
CA MET A 177 -7.96 16.38 28.51
C MET A 177 -9.49 16.46 28.53
N ASP A 178 -10.15 15.32 28.36
CA ASP A 178 -11.41 15.09 29.08
C ASP A 178 -11.50 13.61 29.45
N GLY A 179 -11.63 13.34 30.73
CA GLY A 179 -11.47 12.01 31.31
C GLY A 179 -10.87 12.05 32.71
N SER A 180 -11.33 12.96 33.58
CA SER A 180 -11.08 12.82 35.02
C SER A 180 -12.36 12.45 35.75
N LEU A 181 -12.23 11.37 36.52
CA LEU A 181 -13.20 10.79 37.43
C LEU A 181 -13.67 11.81 38.49
N HIS A 182 -14.99 11.94 38.60
CA HIS A 182 -15.86 12.30 39.73
C HIS A 182 -15.28 13.05 40.95
N GLY A 183 -15.82 14.25 41.21
CA GLY A 183 -15.99 14.79 42.56
C GLY A 183 -16.23 16.29 42.67
N GLY A 184 -17.48 16.71 42.95
CA GLY A 184 -17.77 17.96 43.66
C GLY A 184 -18.33 19.11 42.82
N GLY A 185 -19.46 19.68 43.26
CA GLY A 185 -20.28 20.63 42.51
C GLY A 185 -19.73 22.05 42.40
N GLY A 186 -20.24 22.77 41.38
CA GLY A 186 -20.00 24.19 41.18
C GLY A 186 -20.77 24.71 39.97
N LYS A 187 -21.81 25.52 40.20
CA LYS A 187 -22.51 26.32 39.16
C LYS A 187 -21.53 27.32 38.55
N GLY A 188 -21.44 27.40 37.22
CA GLY A 188 -20.66 28.41 36.49
C GLY A 188 -21.10 28.48 35.02
N ASP A 189 -21.12 29.68 34.47
CA ASP A 189 -21.95 30.13 33.36
C ASP A 189 -21.76 29.46 31.99
N ARG A 190 -22.90 29.27 31.31
CA ARG A 190 -23.00 29.00 29.87
C ARG A 190 -23.01 30.33 29.12
N ASP A 191 -21.85 30.87 28.77
CA ASP A 191 -21.71 31.74 27.59
C ASP A 191 -20.24 32.14 27.44
N SER A 192 -19.52 31.49 26.51
CA SER A 192 -18.31 32.01 25.84
C SER A 192 -17.65 30.93 24.96
N LEU A 193 -18.34 30.48 23.92
CA LEU A 193 -17.78 29.66 22.84
C LEU A 193 -18.31 30.15 21.48
N LYS A 194 -18.05 31.42 21.14
CA LYS A 194 -18.19 31.93 19.77
C LYS A 194 -16.81 32.36 19.29
N GLY A 195 -16.20 31.56 18.42
CA GLY A 195 -14.95 31.95 17.76
C GLY A 195 -13.92 30.84 17.45
N ARG A 196 -14.32 29.58 17.25
CA ARG A 196 -13.45 28.61 16.56
C ARG A 196 -13.73 28.68 15.05
N PRO A 197 -12.73 28.81 14.18
CA PRO A 197 -12.90 28.49 12.77
C PRO A 197 -13.02 26.97 12.66
N SER A 198 -14.21 26.49 12.32
CA SER A 198 -14.43 25.09 11.97
C SER A 198 -13.76 24.84 10.62
N THR A 199 -12.73 24.00 10.59
CA THR A 199 -12.42 23.22 9.38
C THR A 199 -13.40 22.07 9.35
N ASP A 200 -14.64 22.39 8.99
CA ASP A 200 -15.74 21.44 8.89
C ASP A 200 -15.55 20.61 7.62
N PHE A 201 -14.75 19.55 7.71
CA PHE A 201 -14.82 18.47 6.74
C PHE A 201 -16.07 17.66 7.08
N SER A 202 -17.18 17.91 6.41
CA SER A 202 -18.34 17.02 6.47
C SER A 202 -17.99 15.73 5.69
N VAL A 203 -17.21 14.85 6.31
CA VAL A 203 -17.27 13.43 5.97
C VAL A 203 -18.48 12.95 6.76
N ASP A 204 -19.54 12.52 6.06
CA ASP A 204 -20.67 11.88 6.74
C ASP A 204 -20.11 10.79 7.67
N GLU A 205 -20.29 10.95 8.99
CA GLU A 205 -19.66 10.08 10.01
C GLU A 205 -20.08 8.59 9.89
N ASP A 206 -21.12 8.31 9.09
CA ASP A 206 -21.68 6.98 8.85
C ASP A 206 -21.24 6.32 7.52
N TYR A 207 -20.43 6.97 6.67
CA TYR A 207 -20.06 6.40 5.36
C TYR A 207 -18.67 5.77 5.37
N ASN A 208 -18.64 4.44 5.44
CA ASN A 208 -17.45 3.63 5.31
C ASN A 208 -17.53 2.79 4.02
N GLU A 209 -16.89 3.22 2.93
CA GLU A 209 -16.89 2.47 1.64
C GLU A 209 -16.31 1.04 1.77
N ALA A 210 -15.58 0.73 2.85
CA ALA A 210 -15.13 -0.63 3.15
C ALA A 210 -16.29 -1.57 3.53
N ASP A 211 -17.42 -1.03 4.00
CA ASP A 211 -18.64 -1.78 4.32
C ASP A 211 -19.47 -2.12 3.06
N ASP A 212 -19.18 -1.50 1.91
CA ASP A 212 -19.77 -1.81 0.60
C ASP A 212 -19.02 -2.91 -0.18
N TYR A 213 -18.04 -3.57 0.44
CA TYR A 213 -17.35 -4.70 -0.19
C TYR A 213 -18.33 -5.84 -0.50
N THR A 214 -18.38 -6.22 -1.78
CA THR A 214 -18.99 -7.48 -2.22
C THR A 214 -17.93 -8.29 -2.97
N PRO A 215 -17.93 -9.65 -2.90
CA PRO A 215 -16.94 -10.46 -3.63
C PRO A 215 -16.89 -10.19 -5.13
N ASN A 216 -17.97 -9.70 -5.75
CA ASN A 216 -18.02 -9.37 -7.17
C ASN A 216 -17.29 -8.06 -7.52
N VAL A 217 -16.84 -7.27 -6.54
CA VAL A 217 -16.13 -6.01 -6.77
C VAL A 217 -14.89 -6.20 -7.65
N TRP A 218 -14.24 -7.36 -7.55
CA TRP A 218 -13.04 -7.70 -8.32
C TRP A 218 -13.27 -7.81 -9.84
N GLU A 219 -14.52 -8.00 -10.26
CA GLU A 219 -14.93 -8.12 -11.67
C GLU A 219 -15.78 -6.95 -12.15
N THR A 220 -16.34 -6.15 -11.24
CA THR A 220 -17.33 -5.11 -11.56
C THR A 220 -16.82 -3.69 -11.32
N ASP A 221 -15.87 -3.51 -10.40
CA ASP A 221 -15.37 -2.18 -10.08
C ASP A 221 -14.45 -1.65 -11.18
N ALA A 222 -14.88 -0.56 -11.82
CA ALA A 222 -14.17 0.04 -12.96
C ALA A 222 -12.74 0.49 -12.62
N ASP A 223 -12.45 0.91 -11.37
CA ASP A 223 -11.11 1.35 -10.98
C ASP A 223 -10.18 0.14 -10.83
N LEU A 224 -10.65 -0.93 -10.21
CA LEU A 224 -9.90 -2.19 -10.08
C LEU A 224 -9.62 -2.82 -11.46
N LEU A 225 -10.63 -2.87 -12.33
CA LEU A 225 -10.47 -3.36 -13.70
C LEU A 225 -9.45 -2.50 -14.48
N ASN A 226 -9.53 -1.18 -14.37
CA ASN A 226 -8.56 -0.28 -14.98
C ASN A 226 -7.15 -0.58 -14.46
N LEU A 227 -6.93 -0.61 -13.14
CA LEU A 227 -5.62 -0.89 -12.53
C LEU A 227 -4.95 -2.15 -13.10
N ARG A 228 -5.76 -3.16 -13.49
CA ARG A 228 -5.32 -4.43 -14.06
C ARG A 228 -5.32 -4.54 -15.58
N ARG A 229 -5.74 -3.52 -16.34
CA ARG A 229 -5.86 -3.55 -17.82
C ARG A 229 -4.59 -3.98 -18.57
N HIS A 230 -3.44 -3.87 -17.91
CA HIS A 230 -2.12 -4.21 -18.44
C HIS A 230 -1.75 -5.69 -18.25
N THR A 231 -2.61 -6.49 -17.59
CA THR A 231 -2.42 -7.91 -17.34
C THR A 231 -3.38 -8.70 -18.24
N SER A 232 -2.83 -9.46 -19.19
CA SER A 232 -3.58 -10.35 -20.09
C SER A 232 -3.48 -11.81 -19.65
N GLU A 233 -4.38 -12.66 -20.14
CA GLU A 233 -4.31 -14.11 -19.89
C GLU A 233 -3.01 -14.74 -20.43
N ASP A 234 -2.54 -14.27 -21.59
CA ASP A 234 -1.25 -14.71 -22.17
C ASP A 234 -0.07 -14.33 -21.28
N PHE A 235 -0.10 -13.13 -20.69
CA PHE A 235 0.88 -12.70 -19.70
C PHE A 235 0.84 -13.62 -18.47
N ASP A 236 -0.35 -13.86 -17.91
CA ASP A 236 -0.49 -14.70 -16.72
C ASP A 236 -0.01 -16.13 -16.97
N LYS A 237 -0.26 -16.67 -18.16
CA LYS A 237 0.24 -17.99 -18.57
C LYS A 237 1.76 -18.01 -18.67
N ALA A 238 2.36 -17.06 -19.38
CA ALA A 238 3.81 -16.97 -19.53
C ALA A 238 4.50 -16.74 -18.17
N PHE A 239 3.95 -15.87 -17.32
CA PHE A 239 4.46 -15.61 -15.98
C PHE A 239 4.42 -16.87 -15.11
N ARG A 240 3.29 -17.59 -15.09
CA ARG A 240 3.12 -18.82 -14.31
C ARG A 240 4.08 -19.92 -14.75
N GLU A 241 4.28 -20.08 -16.06
CA GLU A 241 5.27 -21.00 -16.63
C GLU A 241 6.69 -20.64 -16.14
N GLY A 242 7.06 -19.36 -16.22
CA GLY A 242 8.37 -18.88 -15.79
C GLY A 242 8.62 -19.07 -14.30
N MET A 243 7.60 -18.82 -13.48
CA MET A 243 7.65 -19.00 -12.03
C MET A 243 7.77 -20.48 -11.63
N GLN A 244 7.01 -21.36 -12.30
CA GLN A 244 7.11 -22.80 -12.07
C GLN A 244 8.50 -23.34 -12.44
N ALA A 245 9.03 -22.95 -13.60
CA ALA A 245 10.35 -23.35 -14.05
C ALA A 245 11.45 -22.83 -13.12
N TYR A 246 11.33 -21.58 -12.65
CA TYR A 246 12.25 -20.98 -11.67
C TYR A 246 12.31 -21.81 -10.37
N ILE A 247 11.15 -22.13 -9.78
CA ILE A 247 11.08 -22.92 -8.55
C ILE A 247 11.68 -24.31 -8.76
N GLN A 248 11.44 -24.94 -9.92
CA GLN A 248 11.94 -26.27 -10.26
C GLN A 248 13.43 -26.31 -10.62
N GLY A 249 14.08 -25.15 -10.81
CA GLY A 249 15.49 -25.06 -11.19
C GLY A 249 15.75 -25.08 -12.70
N ASP A 250 14.72 -25.09 -13.55
CA ASP A 250 14.86 -24.94 -15.00
C ASP A 250 14.97 -23.44 -15.36
N TRP A 251 16.14 -22.86 -15.06
CA TRP A 251 16.37 -21.42 -15.20
C TRP A 251 16.41 -20.95 -16.66
N GLN A 252 16.74 -21.83 -17.60
CA GLN A 252 16.73 -21.49 -19.03
C GLN A 252 15.30 -21.37 -19.57
N LYS A 253 14.40 -22.28 -19.18
CA LYS A 253 12.98 -22.17 -19.47
C LYS A 253 12.35 -20.97 -18.75
N SER A 254 12.71 -20.79 -17.48
CA SER A 254 12.24 -19.65 -16.67
C SER A 254 12.59 -18.31 -17.32
N ARG A 255 13.86 -18.14 -17.72
CA ARG A 255 14.33 -16.95 -18.44
C ARG A 255 13.49 -16.68 -19.68
N SER A 256 13.34 -17.68 -20.54
CA SER A 256 12.58 -17.54 -21.80
C SER A 256 11.14 -17.11 -21.55
N ALA A 257 10.49 -17.69 -20.53
CA ALA A 257 9.12 -17.35 -20.17
C ALA A 257 8.99 -15.95 -19.55
N PHE A 258 9.92 -15.53 -18.68
CA PHE A 258 9.92 -14.19 -18.10
C PHE A 258 10.27 -13.09 -19.11
N GLU A 259 11.16 -13.35 -20.07
CA GLU A 259 11.45 -12.43 -21.17
C GLU A 259 10.19 -12.21 -22.03
N ARG A 260 9.47 -13.30 -22.39
CA ARG A 260 8.17 -13.21 -23.09
C ARG A 260 7.15 -12.40 -22.27
N ALA A 261 6.97 -12.72 -21.00
CA ALA A 261 6.02 -12.00 -20.14
C ALA A 261 6.38 -10.52 -19.97
N THR A 262 7.67 -10.19 -19.88
CA THR A 262 8.15 -8.80 -19.81
C THR A 262 7.87 -8.05 -21.11
N ALA A 263 8.06 -8.70 -22.27
CA ALA A 263 7.78 -8.10 -23.57
C ALA A 263 6.29 -7.75 -23.75
N MET A 264 5.37 -8.56 -23.23
CA MET A 264 3.93 -8.29 -23.27
C MET A 264 3.54 -7.01 -22.51
N LYS A 265 4.34 -6.59 -21.53
CA LYS A 265 4.13 -5.36 -20.74
C LYS A 265 5.09 -4.22 -21.16
N ALA A 266 5.75 -4.31 -22.32
CA ALA A 266 6.81 -3.37 -22.71
C ALA A 266 6.37 -1.89 -22.73
N GLU A 267 5.11 -1.60 -23.10
CA GLU A 267 4.56 -0.24 -23.15
C GLU A 267 4.54 0.47 -21.78
N ILE A 268 4.40 -0.29 -20.70
CA ILE A 268 4.44 0.22 -19.33
C ILE A 268 5.81 0.00 -18.66
N GLY A 269 6.82 -0.35 -19.46
CA GLY A 269 8.17 -0.62 -18.99
C GLY A 269 8.40 -2.06 -18.52
N GLY A 270 7.52 -3.02 -18.79
CA GLY A 270 7.69 -4.45 -18.48
C GLY A 270 7.20 -4.85 -17.07
N ASP A 271 7.35 -6.14 -16.74
CA ASP A 271 6.94 -6.68 -15.43
C ASP A 271 8.08 -6.62 -14.40
N GLY A 272 7.85 -5.91 -13.30
CA GLY A 272 8.84 -5.74 -12.24
C GLY A 272 9.29 -7.07 -11.60
N PRO A 273 8.38 -7.98 -11.23
CA PRO A 273 8.76 -9.31 -10.74
C PRO A 273 9.58 -10.14 -11.73
N CYS A 274 9.18 -10.21 -13.00
CA CYS A 274 10.01 -10.86 -14.03
C CYS A 274 11.43 -10.30 -14.06
N LYS A 275 11.58 -8.98 -14.11
CA LYS A 275 12.90 -8.31 -14.14
C LYS A 275 13.72 -8.61 -12.90
N THR A 276 13.09 -8.67 -11.74
CA THR A 276 13.75 -8.97 -10.47
C THR A 276 14.34 -10.38 -10.47
N LEU A 277 13.56 -11.36 -10.93
CA LEU A 277 14.00 -12.75 -11.03
C LEU A 277 15.03 -12.95 -12.15
N LEU A 278 14.85 -12.31 -13.30
CA LEU A 278 15.84 -12.29 -14.38
C LEU A 278 17.18 -11.71 -13.90
N SER A 279 17.16 -10.61 -13.15
CA SER A 279 18.36 -10.01 -12.57
C SER A 279 19.03 -10.89 -11.51
N PHE A 280 18.26 -11.70 -10.79
CA PHE A 280 18.82 -12.66 -9.84
C PHE A 280 19.47 -13.84 -10.56
N MET A 281 18.77 -14.42 -11.54
CA MET A 281 19.29 -15.53 -12.34
C MET A 281 20.52 -15.11 -13.16
N SER A 282 20.54 -13.89 -13.70
CA SER A 282 21.71 -13.38 -14.44
C SER A 282 22.96 -13.27 -13.57
N GLY A 283 22.80 -13.06 -12.25
CA GLY A 283 23.90 -13.09 -11.28
C GLY A 283 24.56 -14.46 -11.12
N HIS A 284 23.92 -15.54 -11.60
CA HIS A 284 24.48 -16.90 -11.67
C HIS A 284 24.57 -17.37 -13.12
N GLU A 285 24.66 -16.43 -14.09
CA GLU A 285 24.78 -16.75 -15.51
C GLU A 285 23.63 -17.62 -16.06
N PHE A 286 22.45 -17.52 -15.43
CA PHE A 286 21.27 -18.35 -15.70
C PHE A 286 21.48 -19.85 -15.48
N ILE A 287 22.48 -20.23 -14.71
CA ILE A 287 22.74 -21.60 -14.27
C ILE A 287 22.17 -21.76 -12.86
N CYS A 288 21.25 -22.71 -12.70
CA CYS A 288 20.67 -23.03 -11.41
C CYS A 288 21.74 -23.60 -10.46
N PRO A 289 21.90 -23.06 -9.24
CA PRO A 289 22.79 -23.64 -8.23
C PRO A 289 22.42 -25.08 -7.90
N GLU A 290 23.41 -25.91 -7.54
CA GLU A 290 23.19 -27.30 -7.16
C GLU A 290 22.34 -27.44 -5.88
N ASP A 291 22.40 -26.45 -4.99
CA ASP A 291 21.66 -26.40 -3.73
C ASP A 291 20.33 -25.64 -3.85
N TRP A 292 19.84 -25.39 -5.07
CA TRP A 292 18.59 -24.67 -5.29
C TRP A 292 17.38 -25.40 -4.74
N LYS A 293 16.73 -24.79 -3.74
CA LYS A 293 15.54 -25.33 -3.07
C LYS A 293 14.23 -24.67 -3.55
N GLY A 294 14.28 -23.92 -4.65
CA GLY A 294 13.13 -23.18 -5.17
C GLY A 294 12.86 -21.83 -4.48
N TYR A 295 13.81 -21.32 -3.70
CA TYR A 295 13.70 -20.04 -3.00
C TYR A 295 15.06 -19.37 -2.79
N ARG A 296 15.05 -18.07 -2.51
CA ARG A 296 16.26 -17.27 -2.26
C ARG A 296 16.13 -16.33 -1.06
N PRO A 297 17.23 -15.84 -0.46
CA PRO A 297 17.14 -14.79 0.55
C PRO A 297 16.58 -13.48 -0.03
N LEU A 298 15.63 -12.86 0.68
CA LEU A 298 15.17 -11.51 0.40
C LEU A 298 16.25 -10.52 0.88
N THR A 299 17.04 -10.01 -0.07
CA THR A 299 18.07 -9.01 0.21
C THR A 299 17.44 -7.64 0.41
N ASN A 300 17.88 -6.85 1.40
CA ASN A 300 17.58 -5.42 1.43
C ASN A 300 18.55 -4.73 0.47
N LYS A 301 18.10 -4.31 -0.72
CA LYS A 301 18.82 -3.31 -1.50
C LYS A 301 18.35 -1.92 -1.10
#